data_AF-A0A961BE79-F1
#
_entry.id   AF-A0A961BE79-F1
#
_cell.length_a   1.000
_cell.length_b   1.000
_cell.length_c   1.000
_cell.angle_alpha   90.00
_cell.angle_beta   90.00
_cell.angle_gamma   90.00
#
_symmetry.space_group_name_H-M   'P 1'
#
loop_
_entity.id
_entity.type
_entity.pdbx_description
1 polymer ?
#
loop_
_entity_poly.entity_id
_entity_poly.type
_entity_poly.pdbx_seq_one_letter_code
_entity_poly.pdbx_strand_id
1 'polypeptide(L)'
;MNLNRLLPCSAALAVIALALLPLPVSAQQKGMTVQQVYEQAQKDLAEGRIQQAQQGFALVLKHSPNFIYARKGLADCAAALKNPAPKQDPLSQLSTLIVPSIEFDNATLGTVIEYVSQKAEELSGGKITPNFVFRGTAEEKEKLTVSMKLRNTPLSEVLRYAGQVTGARFANEQYAIVCLPPSASAGTPEPAVQQSANGTTPATNPLPPPPSTSNNPGLSFRSL
;
A
#
# COMPACT_ATOMS: atom_id res chain seq x y z
N MET A 1 53.81 49.10 -4.04
CA MET A 1 53.28 48.01 -3.18
C MET A 1 52.94 48.62 -1.83
N ASN A 2 51.70 48.39 -1.39
CA ASN A 2 51.07 48.77 -0.11
C ASN A 2 50.83 50.25 0.21
N LEU A 3 49.56 50.61 0.34
CA LEU A 3 49.06 51.50 1.40
C LEU A 3 47.62 51.09 1.80
N ASN A 4 47.46 50.76 3.08
CA ASN A 4 46.22 50.57 3.84
C ASN A 4 45.25 51.77 3.76
N ARG A 5 43.93 51.53 3.89
CA ARG A 5 42.99 52.11 4.90
C ARG A 5 41.52 51.82 4.52
N LEU A 6 40.68 51.14 5.31
CA LEU A 6 40.00 51.47 6.60
C LEU A 6 38.66 52.26 6.46
N LEU A 7 37.54 51.50 6.52
CA LEU A 7 36.21 51.80 7.14
C LEU A 7 35.29 52.94 6.58
N PRO A 8 34.01 53.09 7.02
CA PRO A 8 32.77 52.32 6.76
C PRO A 8 31.61 53.29 6.33
N CYS A 9 30.31 53.00 6.64
CA CYS A 9 29.10 53.87 6.44
C CYS A 9 28.53 53.89 5.00
N SER A 10 27.22 53.79 4.68
CA SER A 10 25.96 53.92 5.41
C SER A 10 24.80 53.29 4.59
N ALA A 11 23.72 52.92 5.28
CA ALA A 11 22.30 53.09 4.92
C ALA A 11 21.83 52.71 3.48
N ALA A 12 21.02 51.66 3.29
CA ALA A 12 19.56 51.61 3.52
C ALA A 12 18.69 52.25 2.41
N LEU A 13 17.61 51.53 2.10
CA LEU A 13 16.34 51.89 1.42
C LEU A 13 16.21 51.83 -0.12
N ALA A 14 15.26 50.96 -0.53
CA ALA A 14 14.19 51.12 -1.52
C ALA A 14 14.57 51.47 -2.99
N VAL A 15 14.07 50.83 -4.04
CA VAL A 15 12.66 50.71 -4.42
C VAL A 15 12.48 49.49 -5.34
N ILE A 16 11.54 48.62 -5.01
CA ILE A 16 11.02 47.58 -5.91
C ILE A 16 10.04 48.26 -6.86
N ALA A 17 10.46 48.53 -8.09
CA ALA A 17 9.58 48.90 -9.20
C ALA A 17 9.32 47.65 -10.04
N LEU A 18 8.27 46.91 -9.69
CA LEU A 18 7.75 45.77 -10.43
C LEU A 18 7.05 46.30 -11.70
N ALA A 19 7.80 46.44 -12.78
CA ALA A 19 7.25 46.78 -14.09
C ALA A 19 6.45 45.59 -14.64
N LEU A 20 5.13 45.79 -14.75
CA LEU A 20 4.20 44.95 -15.49
C LEU A 20 4.64 44.84 -16.96
N LEU A 21 5.13 43.66 -17.36
CA LEU A 21 5.30 43.29 -18.76
C LEU A 21 4.10 42.42 -19.19
N PRO A 22 3.34 42.77 -20.25
CA PRO A 22 2.34 41.89 -20.81
C PRO A 22 3.03 40.75 -21.57
N LEU A 23 2.94 39.53 -21.04
CA LEU A 23 3.33 38.33 -21.78
C LEU A 23 2.25 38.01 -22.83
N PRO A 24 2.58 37.88 -24.12
CA PRO A 24 1.68 37.26 -25.07
C PRO A 24 1.64 35.75 -24.78
N VAL A 25 0.62 35.33 -24.02
CA VAL A 25 0.19 33.93 -24.00
C VAL A 25 -0.46 33.63 -25.34
N SER A 26 0.37 33.32 -26.34
CA SER A 26 -0.09 32.60 -27.52
C SER A 26 -0.31 31.15 -27.10
N ALA A 27 -1.52 30.85 -26.62
CA ALA A 27 -2.01 29.50 -26.46
C ALA A 27 -2.11 28.85 -27.86
N GLN A 28 -1.02 28.24 -28.31
CA GLN A 28 -0.99 27.46 -29.53
C GLN A 28 -1.62 26.09 -29.23
N GLN A 29 -2.96 26.02 -29.19
CA GLN A 29 -3.67 24.74 -29.31
C GLN A 29 -3.48 24.21 -30.74
N LYS A 30 -2.32 23.62 -30.98
CA LYS A 30 -2.03 22.87 -32.20
C LYS A 30 -2.90 21.62 -32.14
N GLY A 31 -3.94 21.57 -32.97
CA GLY A 31 -4.86 20.43 -33.03
C GLY A 31 -4.07 19.12 -33.17
N MET A 32 -4.35 18.17 -32.29
CA MET A 32 -3.71 16.86 -32.34
C MET A 32 -4.05 16.19 -33.67
N THR A 33 -3.03 15.65 -34.34
CA THR A 33 -3.24 14.86 -35.57
C THR A 33 -3.90 13.53 -35.23
N VAL A 34 -4.56 12.90 -36.21
CA VAL A 34 -5.18 11.56 -36.03
C VAL A 34 -4.17 10.54 -35.48
N GLN A 35 -2.91 10.64 -35.90
CA GLN A 35 -1.83 9.79 -35.42
C GLN A 35 -1.46 10.09 -33.96
N GLN A 36 -1.40 11.36 -33.55
CA GLN A 36 -1.15 11.74 -32.16
C GLN A 36 -2.29 11.29 -31.22
N VAL A 37 -3.54 11.38 -31.67
CA VAL A 37 -4.69 10.88 -30.89
C VAL A 37 -4.60 9.36 -30.74
N TYR A 38 -4.18 8.64 -31.78
CA TYR A 38 -3.95 7.21 -31.71
C TYR A 38 -2.82 6.83 -30.74
N GLU A 39 -1.67 7.50 -30.83
CA GLU A 39 -0.53 7.28 -29.93
C GLU A 39 -0.92 7.55 -28.46
N GLN A 40 -1.66 8.63 -28.22
CA GLN A 40 -2.20 8.93 -26.89
C GLN A 40 -3.16 7.83 -26.41
N ALA A 41 -4.06 7.35 -27.27
CA ALA A 41 -4.99 6.27 -26.92
C ALA A 41 -4.26 4.95 -26.61
N GLN A 42 -3.17 4.63 -27.33
CA GLN A 42 -2.32 3.48 -27.01
C GLN A 42 -1.63 3.64 -25.65
N LYS A 43 -1.16 4.85 -25.33
CA LYS A 43 -0.58 5.15 -24.02
C LYS A 43 -1.61 5.00 -22.90
N ASP A 44 -2.81 5.54 -23.08
CA ASP A 44 -3.90 5.41 -22.12
C ASP A 44 -4.28 3.94 -21.88
N LEU A 45 -4.23 3.11 -22.93
CA LEU A 45 -4.46 1.67 -22.82
C LEU A 45 -3.36 0.97 -21.99
N ALA A 46 -2.10 1.34 -22.22
CA ALA A 46 -0.96 0.82 -21.46
C ALA A 46 -1.00 1.25 -19.98
N GLU A 47 -1.51 2.44 -19.70
CA GLU A 47 -1.72 2.95 -18.33
C GLU A 47 -2.99 2.38 -17.66
N GLY A 48 -3.76 1.51 -18.34
CA GLY A 48 -4.98 0.92 -17.81
C GLY A 48 -6.17 1.89 -17.76
N ARG A 49 -6.08 3.06 -18.40
CA ARG A 49 -7.18 4.03 -18.53
C ARG A 49 -8.10 3.64 -19.67
N ILE A 50 -8.72 2.47 -19.55
CA ILE A 50 -9.46 1.81 -20.63
C ILE A 50 -10.56 2.69 -21.22
N GLN A 51 -11.26 3.48 -20.38
CA GLN A 51 -12.30 4.41 -20.81
C GLN A 51 -11.76 5.56 -21.68
N GLN A 52 -10.60 6.13 -21.33
CA GLN A 52 -9.97 7.21 -22.10
C GLN A 52 -9.41 6.68 -23.43
N ALA A 53 -8.75 5.52 -23.38
CA ALA A 53 -8.28 4.82 -24.57
C ALA A 53 -9.42 4.53 -25.56
N GLN A 54 -10.57 4.05 -25.06
CA GLN A 54 -11.74 3.79 -25.89
C GLN A 54 -12.24 5.05 -26.63
N GLN A 55 -12.32 6.19 -25.92
CA GLN A 55 -12.72 7.46 -26.53
C GLN A 55 -11.70 7.92 -27.58
N GLY A 56 -10.40 7.81 -27.29
CA GLY A 56 -9.34 8.16 -28.24
C GLY A 56 -9.40 7.33 -29.52
N PHE A 57 -9.53 6.01 -29.42
CA PHE A 57 -9.69 5.16 -30.60
C PHE A 57 -10.99 5.44 -31.38
N ALA A 58 -12.09 5.74 -30.69
CA ALA A 58 -13.34 6.14 -31.35
C ALA A 58 -13.18 7.46 -32.13
N LEU A 59 -12.45 8.43 -31.59
CA LEU A 59 -12.14 9.70 -32.27
C LEU A 59 -11.28 9.49 -33.52
N VAL A 60 -10.31 8.58 -33.46
CA VAL A 60 -9.49 8.18 -34.62
C VAL A 60 -10.36 7.60 -35.72
N LEU A 61 -11.28 6.70 -35.38
CA LEU A 61 -12.19 6.09 -36.37
C LEU A 61 -13.21 7.07 -36.93
N LYS A 62 -13.60 8.10 -36.18
CA LYS A 62 -14.47 9.17 -36.68
C LYS A 62 -13.82 9.96 -37.82
N HIS A 63 -12.51 10.17 -37.77
CA HIS A 63 -11.75 10.89 -38.79
C HIS A 63 -11.15 9.97 -39.86
N SER A 64 -10.86 8.72 -39.51
CA SER A 64 -10.22 7.72 -40.38
C SER A 64 -10.90 6.36 -40.16
N PRO A 65 -12.07 6.12 -40.78
CA PRO A 65 -12.88 4.93 -40.52
C PRO A 65 -12.18 3.61 -40.92
N ASN A 66 -11.26 3.67 -41.88
CA ASN A 66 -10.47 2.50 -42.32
C ASN A 66 -9.17 2.30 -41.53
N PHE A 67 -8.98 3.00 -40.40
CA PHE A 67 -7.78 2.85 -39.59
C PHE A 67 -7.82 1.54 -38.79
N ILE A 68 -7.23 0.48 -39.37
CA ILE A 68 -7.28 -0.91 -38.86
C ILE A 68 -6.81 -1.00 -37.40
N TYR A 69 -5.77 -0.24 -37.03
CA TYR A 69 -5.21 -0.30 -35.69
C TYR A 69 -6.14 0.25 -34.61
N ALA A 70 -6.91 1.31 -34.87
CA ALA A 70 -7.86 1.85 -33.89
C ALA A 70 -9.08 0.93 -33.71
N ARG A 71 -9.51 0.25 -34.77
CA ARG A 71 -10.54 -0.80 -34.67
C ARG A 71 -10.09 -1.95 -33.76
N LYS A 72 -8.85 -2.41 -33.93
CA LYS A 72 -8.26 -3.41 -33.04
C LYS A 72 -8.19 -2.88 -31.61
N GLY A 73 -7.71 -1.64 -31.42
CA GLY A 73 -7.64 -0.98 -30.11
C GLY A 73 -8.99 -0.94 -29.37
N LEU A 74 -10.10 -0.65 -30.07
CA LEU A 74 -11.44 -0.71 -29.47
C LEU A 74 -11.85 -2.12 -29.05
N ALA A 75 -11.49 -3.14 -29.84
CA ALA A 75 -11.73 -4.53 -29.48
C ALA A 75 -10.92 -4.94 -28.23
N ASP A 76 -9.66 -4.49 -28.15
CA ASP A 76 -8.78 -4.71 -26.99
C ASP A 76 -9.33 -3.99 -25.74
N CYS A 77 -9.82 -2.75 -25.87
CA CYS A 77 -10.53 -2.05 -24.78
C CYS A 77 -11.78 -2.81 -24.32
N ALA A 78 -12.60 -3.30 -25.27
CA ALA A 78 -13.79 -4.07 -24.95
C ALA A 78 -13.46 -5.40 -24.25
N ALA A 79 -12.37 -6.06 -24.67
CA ALA A 79 -11.86 -7.25 -24.01
C ALA A 79 -11.35 -6.94 -22.60
N ALA A 80 -10.61 -5.85 -22.42
CA ALA A 80 -10.11 -5.41 -21.10
C ALA A 80 -11.23 -5.01 -20.13
N LEU A 81 -12.37 -4.52 -20.61
CA LEU A 81 -13.55 -4.26 -19.78
C LEU A 81 -14.27 -5.55 -19.35
N LYS A 82 -14.28 -6.57 -20.22
CA LYS A 82 -14.91 -7.87 -19.93
C LYS A 82 -14.04 -8.76 -19.07
N ASN A 83 -12.75 -8.78 -19.38
CA ASN A 83 -11.69 -9.51 -18.71
C ASN A 83 -10.58 -8.50 -18.40
N PRO A 84 -10.67 -7.75 -17.29
CA PRO A 84 -9.54 -6.92 -16.86
C PRO A 84 -8.30 -7.82 -16.85
N ALA A 85 -7.22 -7.36 -17.50
CA ALA A 85 -5.98 -8.12 -17.61
C ALA A 85 -5.63 -8.75 -16.26
N PRO A 86 -5.11 -9.99 -16.22
CA PRO A 86 -4.75 -10.62 -14.96
C PRO A 86 -3.83 -9.65 -14.24
N LYS A 87 -4.31 -9.09 -13.12
CA LYS A 87 -3.51 -8.24 -12.24
C LYS A 87 -2.25 -9.02 -12.00
N GLN A 88 -1.10 -8.49 -12.42
CA GLN A 88 0.18 -9.11 -12.14
C GLN A 88 0.22 -9.29 -10.63
N ASP A 89 0.16 -10.55 -10.18
CA ASP A 89 0.19 -10.86 -8.76
C ASP A 89 1.67 -11.00 -8.38
N PRO A 90 2.26 -9.98 -7.73
CA PRO A 90 3.68 -10.00 -7.41
C PRO A 90 4.04 -11.13 -6.44
N LEU A 91 3.14 -11.56 -5.55
CA LEU A 91 3.36 -12.73 -4.69
C LEU A 91 3.41 -14.04 -5.49
N SER A 92 2.56 -14.16 -6.52
CA SER A 92 2.56 -15.33 -7.39
C SER A 92 3.90 -15.45 -8.13
N GLN A 93 4.50 -14.33 -8.54
CA GLN A 93 5.84 -14.32 -9.14
C GLN A 93 6.91 -14.78 -8.14
N LEU A 94 6.85 -14.32 -6.88
CA LEU A 94 7.75 -14.75 -5.81
C LEU A 94 7.63 -16.25 -5.49
N SER A 95 6.46 -16.85 -5.74
CA SER A 95 6.23 -18.27 -5.48
C SER A 95 7.00 -19.19 -6.45
N THR A 96 7.45 -18.67 -7.59
CA THR A 96 8.28 -19.42 -8.55
C THR A 96 9.77 -19.41 -8.22
N LEU A 97 10.20 -18.52 -7.32
CA LEU A 97 11.61 -18.31 -6.98
C LEU A 97 11.95 -19.07 -5.71
N ILE A 98 12.73 -20.14 -5.84
CA ILE A 98 13.08 -21.05 -4.74
C ILE A 98 14.45 -20.68 -4.18
N VAL A 99 14.51 -20.43 -2.88
CA VAL A 99 15.77 -20.20 -2.15
C VAL A 99 16.26 -21.52 -1.55
N PRO A 100 17.53 -21.93 -1.77
CA PRO A 100 18.03 -23.22 -1.32
C PRO A 100 18.12 -23.32 0.21
N SER A 101 18.55 -22.26 0.88
CA SER A 101 18.61 -22.19 2.34
C SER A 101 18.60 -20.74 2.80
N ILE A 102 17.90 -20.48 3.90
CA ILE A 102 17.81 -19.18 4.54
C ILE A 102 17.74 -19.35 6.05
N GLU A 103 18.44 -18.49 6.77
CA GLU A 103 18.49 -18.47 8.22
C GLU A 103 18.48 -17.01 8.67
N PHE A 104 17.46 -16.66 9.43
CA PHE A 104 17.33 -15.39 10.11
C PHE A 104 17.41 -15.65 11.61
N ASP A 105 18.24 -14.85 12.29
CA ASP A 105 18.34 -14.81 13.74
C ASP A 105 18.10 -13.38 14.19
N ASN A 106 16.95 -13.15 14.82
CA ASN A 106 16.51 -11.85 15.31
C ASN A 106 16.60 -10.73 14.24
N ALA A 107 16.38 -11.08 12.97
CA ALA A 107 16.41 -10.11 11.87
C ALA A 107 15.16 -9.22 11.92
N THR A 108 15.29 -7.93 11.63
CA THR A 108 14.11 -7.05 11.58
C THR A 108 13.27 -7.37 10.35
N LEU A 109 11.97 -7.11 10.43
CA LEU A 109 11.04 -7.29 9.30
C LEU A 109 11.51 -6.48 8.09
N GLY A 110 12.15 -5.33 8.32
CA GLY A 110 12.79 -4.55 7.28
C GLY A 110 13.89 -5.29 6.54
N THR A 111 14.82 -5.89 7.28
CA THR A 111 15.89 -6.72 6.70
C THR A 111 15.32 -7.90 5.91
N VAL A 112 14.25 -8.54 6.41
CA VAL A 112 13.62 -9.66 5.71
C VAL A 112 13.01 -9.22 4.38
N ILE A 113 12.29 -8.09 4.34
CA ILE A 113 11.69 -7.55 3.12
C ILE A 113 12.78 -7.19 2.09
N GLU A 114 13.86 -6.55 2.54
CA GLU A 114 14.99 -6.18 1.69
C GLU A 114 15.69 -7.41 1.10
N TYR A 115 15.95 -8.41 1.94
CA TYR A 115 16.51 -9.69 1.51
C TYR A 115 15.65 -10.35 0.42
N VAL A 116 14.32 -10.40 0.61
CA VAL A 116 13.41 -11.00 -0.36
C VAL A 116 13.43 -10.23 -1.68
N SER A 117 13.46 -8.89 -1.63
CA SER A 117 13.58 -8.05 -2.83
C SER A 117 14.86 -8.35 -3.60
N GLN A 118 16.01 -8.35 -2.91
CA GLN A 118 17.31 -8.62 -3.51
C GLN A 118 17.38 -10.03 -4.11
N LYS A 119 16.89 -11.04 -3.38
CA LYS A 119 16.87 -12.42 -3.88
C LYS A 119 15.91 -12.63 -5.04
N ALA A 120 14.79 -11.91 -5.08
CA ALA A 120 13.88 -11.96 -6.21
C ALA A 120 14.56 -11.45 -7.48
N GLU A 121 15.31 -10.35 -7.37
CA GLU A 121 16.07 -9.78 -8.48
C GLU A 121 17.20 -10.72 -8.94
N GLU A 122 18.00 -11.24 -8.00
CA GLU A 122 19.11 -12.17 -8.30
C GLU A 122 18.62 -13.46 -8.98
N LEU A 123 17.59 -14.12 -8.43
CA LEU A 123 17.10 -15.40 -8.94
C LEU A 123 16.33 -15.25 -10.26
N SER A 124 15.74 -14.08 -10.51
CA SER A 124 15.05 -13.80 -11.77
C SER A 124 15.96 -13.21 -12.86
N GLY A 125 17.22 -12.89 -12.53
CA GLY A 125 18.13 -12.17 -13.41
C GLY A 125 17.64 -10.76 -13.75
N GLY A 126 17.04 -10.05 -12.78
CA GLY A 126 16.51 -8.70 -12.94
C GLY A 126 15.12 -8.60 -13.58
N LYS A 127 14.44 -9.73 -13.82
CA LYS A 127 13.10 -9.75 -14.44
C LYS A 127 11.98 -9.46 -13.45
N ILE A 128 12.18 -9.81 -12.18
CA ILE A 128 11.20 -9.65 -11.10
C ILE A 128 11.82 -8.72 -10.06
N THR A 129 11.28 -7.52 -9.97
CA THR A 129 11.64 -6.52 -8.95
C THR A 129 10.37 -6.16 -8.17
N PRO A 130 10.12 -6.83 -7.03
CA PRO A 130 8.89 -6.61 -6.28
C PRO A 130 8.92 -5.24 -5.60
N ASN A 131 7.82 -4.50 -5.70
CA ASN A 131 7.65 -3.28 -4.94
C ASN A 131 6.97 -3.59 -3.60
N PHE A 132 7.61 -3.23 -2.48
CA PHE A 132 7.08 -3.45 -1.14
C PHE A 132 6.63 -2.13 -0.49
N VAL A 133 5.42 -2.11 0.06
CA VAL A 133 4.88 -0.96 0.78
C VAL A 133 4.54 -1.37 2.21
N PHE A 134 5.23 -0.80 3.19
CA PHE A 134 4.91 -1.01 4.60
C PHE A 134 3.92 0.05 5.09
N ARG A 135 2.75 -0.38 5.59
CA ARG A 135 1.69 0.50 6.12
C ARG A 135 1.74 0.62 7.64
N GLY A 136 2.91 0.96 8.16
CA GLY A 136 3.15 1.27 9.56
C GLY A 136 4.27 2.30 9.69
N THR A 137 4.68 2.58 10.91
CA THR A 137 5.82 3.46 11.18
C THR A 137 7.15 2.75 10.91
N ALA A 138 8.20 3.52 10.57
CA ALA A 138 9.54 2.95 10.41
C ALA A 138 10.02 2.25 11.70
N GLU A 139 9.64 2.78 12.87
CA GLU A 139 9.97 2.16 14.15
C GLU A 139 9.31 0.80 14.36
N GLU A 140 8.03 0.63 13.99
CA GLU A 140 7.36 -0.66 14.05
C GLU A 140 8.04 -1.68 13.15
N LYS A 141 8.46 -1.27 11.95
CA LYS A 141 9.19 -2.12 11.00
C LYS A 141 10.50 -2.67 11.59
N GLU A 142 11.24 -1.87 12.36
CA GLU A 142 12.50 -2.29 12.98
C GLU A 142 12.31 -3.06 14.29
N LYS A 143 11.20 -2.84 15.02
CA LYS A 143 10.89 -3.56 16.27
C LYS A 143 10.42 -5.00 16.04
N LEU A 144 9.80 -5.27 14.88
CA LEU A 144 9.32 -6.60 14.54
C LEU A 144 10.49 -7.49 14.11
N THR A 145 10.89 -8.43 14.97
CA THR A 145 11.99 -9.35 14.69
C THR A 145 11.50 -10.73 14.27
N VAL A 146 12.34 -11.41 13.50
CA VAL A 146 12.06 -12.69 12.87
C VAL A 146 13.25 -13.61 13.09
N SER A 147 12.98 -14.79 13.65
CA SER A 147 13.94 -15.89 13.71
C SER A 147 13.35 -17.11 13.03
N MET A 148 13.98 -17.57 11.94
CA MET A 148 13.51 -18.73 11.18
C MET A 148 14.65 -19.38 10.40
N LYS A 149 14.52 -20.68 10.15
CA LYS A 149 15.43 -21.44 9.30
C LYS A 149 14.63 -22.25 8.30
N LEU A 150 14.75 -21.91 7.02
CA LEU A 150 13.98 -22.54 5.95
C LEU A 150 14.94 -23.09 4.89
N ARG A 151 14.53 -24.16 4.22
CA ARG A 151 15.31 -24.84 3.16
C ARG A 151 14.41 -25.10 1.97
N ASN A 152 14.97 -24.94 0.77
CA ASN A 152 14.28 -25.14 -0.50
C ASN A 152 12.87 -24.51 -0.52
N THR A 153 12.80 -23.24 -0.13
CA THR A 153 11.54 -22.55 0.16
C THR A 153 11.29 -21.42 -0.84
N PRO A 154 10.07 -21.30 -1.39
CA PRO A 154 9.69 -20.16 -2.23
C PRO A 154 9.79 -18.83 -1.48
N LEU A 155 10.15 -17.74 -2.16
CA LEU A 155 10.24 -16.41 -1.55
C LEU A 155 8.90 -15.92 -0.97
N SER A 156 7.78 -16.31 -1.59
CA SER A 156 6.43 -16.01 -1.06
C SER A 156 6.19 -16.67 0.30
N GLU A 157 6.69 -17.90 0.49
CA GLU A 157 6.58 -18.63 1.75
C GLU A 157 7.46 -18.01 2.84
N VAL A 158 8.64 -17.47 2.48
CA VAL A 158 9.47 -16.71 3.42
C VAL A 158 8.69 -15.52 3.99
N LEU A 159 8.01 -14.74 3.14
CA LEU A 159 7.15 -13.63 3.58
C LEU A 159 5.97 -14.12 4.43
N ARG A 160 5.34 -15.24 4.04
CA ARG A 160 4.24 -15.83 4.80
C ARG A 160 4.69 -16.18 6.23
N TYR A 161 5.83 -16.84 6.38
CA TYR A 161 6.38 -17.18 7.70
C TYR A 161 6.79 -15.92 8.48
N ALA A 162 7.41 -14.94 7.83
CA ALA A 162 7.76 -13.67 8.48
C ALA A 162 6.51 -12.97 9.03
N GLY A 163 5.41 -12.97 8.28
CA GLY A 163 4.13 -12.44 8.74
C GLY A 163 3.52 -13.25 9.89
N GLN A 164 3.67 -14.58 9.88
CA GLN A 164 3.21 -15.43 10.99
C GLN A 164 3.96 -15.17 12.29
N VAL A 165 5.28 -14.96 12.24
CA VAL A 165 6.12 -14.70 13.42
C VAL A 165 5.85 -13.29 13.98
N THR A 166 5.71 -12.30 13.11
CA THR A 166 5.56 -10.88 13.51
C THR A 166 4.11 -10.46 13.72
N GLY A 167 3.14 -11.28 13.30
CA GLY A 167 1.73 -10.89 13.21
C GLY A 167 1.42 -9.94 12.04
N ALA A 168 2.41 -9.59 11.20
CA ALA A 168 2.19 -8.79 10.02
C ALA A 168 1.42 -9.55 8.93
N ARG A 169 0.68 -8.82 8.08
CA ARG A 169 -0.07 -9.39 6.95
C ARG A 169 0.47 -8.85 5.64
N PHE A 170 0.78 -9.77 4.72
CA PHE A 170 1.17 -9.42 3.36
C PHE A 170 -0.04 -9.58 2.44
N ALA A 171 -0.35 -8.53 1.69
CA ALA A 171 -1.46 -8.49 0.74
C ALA A 171 -0.97 -8.01 -0.63
N ASN A 172 -1.57 -8.57 -1.68
CA ASN A 172 -1.32 -8.12 -3.04
C ASN A 172 -2.19 -6.92 -3.38
N GLU A 173 -1.55 -5.86 -3.82
CA GLU A 173 -2.19 -4.76 -4.53
C GLU A 173 -1.68 -4.73 -5.99
N GLN A 174 -2.34 -3.94 -6.84
CA GLN A 174 -2.20 -3.99 -8.30
C GLN A 174 -0.75 -3.91 -8.81
N TYR A 175 0.16 -3.29 -8.06
CA TYR A 175 1.58 -3.14 -8.41
C TYR A 175 2.53 -3.28 -7.20
N ALA A 176 2.05 -3.76 -6.06
CA ALA A 176 2.85 -3.80 -4.84
C ALA A 176 2.42 -4.91 -3.89
N ILE A 177 3.38 -5.38 -3.10
CA ILE A 177 3.14 -6.23 -1.94
C ILE A 177 3.04 -5.30 -0.73
N VAL A 178 1.84 -5.18 -0.17
CA VAL A 178 1.57 -4.36 1.00
C VAL A 178 1.79 -5.18 2.25
N CYS A 179 2.63 -4.69 3.16
CA CYS A 179 2.84 -5.24 4.49
C CYS A 179 2.09 -4.38 5.52
N LEU A 180 1.09 -4.98 6.15
CA LEU A 180 0.29 -4.40 7.22
C LEU A 180 0.86 -4.87 8.56
N PRO A 181 1.26 -3.97 9.47
CA PRO A 181 1.68 -4.36 10.81
C PRO A 181 0.50 -4.98 11.59
N PRO A 182 0.77 -5.76 12.67
CA PRO A 182 -0.27 -6.36 13.49
C PRO A 182 -1.25 -5.33 14.08
N SER A 183 -0.79 -4.10 14.33
CA SER A 183 -1.58 -2.96 14.83
C SER A 183 -2.59 -2.40 13.80
N ALA A 184 -2.35 -2.59 12.49
CA ALA A 184 -3.19 -2.02 11.42
C ALA A 184 -4.46 -2.83 11.11
N SER A 185 -4.59 -4.06 11.65
CA SER A 185 -5.79 -4.89 11.47
C SER A 185 -6.90 -4.59 12.50
N ALA A 186 -6.67 -3.68 13.44
CA ALA A 186 -7.69 -3.23 14.37
C ALA A 186 -8.52 -2.08 13.76
N GLY A 187 -9.39 -2.42 12.81
CA GLY A 187 -10.64 -1.67 12.68
C GLY A 187 -11.35 -1.78 14.03
N THR A 188 -11.49 -0.64 14.71
CA THR A 188 -12.16 -0.40 16.00
C THR A 188 -13.12 -1.50 16.46
N PRO A 189 -12.78 -2.26 17.52
CA PRO A 189 -13.65 -2.40 18.66
C PRO A 189 -13.27 -1.30 19.65
N GLU A 190 -14.25 -0.47 19.94
CA GLU A 190 -14.28 0.46 21.07
C GLU A 190 -13.52 -0.11 22.28
N PRO A 191 -12.51 0.60 22.81
CA PRO A 191 -11.86 0.19 24.05
C PRO A 191 -12.88 0.30 25.18
N ALA A 192 -13.39 -0.85 25.63
CA ALA A 192 -14.00 -0.96 26.94
C ALA A 192 -12.97 -0.48 27.97
N VAL A 193 -13.25 0.69 28.54
CA VAL A 193 -12.41 1.36 29.53
C VAL A 193 -12.35 0.51 30.81
N GLN A 194 -11.22 -0.14 31.02
CA GLN A 194 -10.68 -0.55 32.31
C GLN A 194 -9.20 -0.11 32.24
N GLN A 195 -8.63 0.76 33.08
CA GLN A 195 -8.67 0.76 34.54
C GLN A 195 -7.96 2.03 35.09
N SER A 196 -8.47 2.51 36.22
CA SER A 196 -7.72 2.91 37.43
C SER A 196 -6.86 4.18 37.48
N ALA A 197 -7.25 5.11 38.37
CA ALA A 197 -6.31 5.88 39.19
C ALA A 197 -6.92 6.15 40.59
N ASN A 198 -6.13 5.79 41.60
CA ASN A 198 -6.40 5.73 43.04
C ASN A 198 -6.73 7.08 43.72
N GLY A 199 -7.48 6.99 44.83
CA GLY A 199 -7.48 8.04 45.86
C GLY A 199 -8.46 7.83 47.03
N THR A 200 -8.04 7.02 48.02
CA THR A 200 -8.39 7.13 49.47
C THR A 200 -9.67 6.44 49.98
N THR A 201 -9.46 5.44 50.84
CA THR A 201 -10.40 4.74 51.75
C THR A 201 -10.94 5.68 52.87
N PRO A 202 -11.81 5.28 53.83
CA PRO A 202 -12.42 3.97 54.14
C PRO A 202 -13.95 4.01 54.41
N ALA A 203 -14.66 2.87 54.32
CA ALA A 203 -15.74 2.48 55.26
C ALA A 203 -16.50 1.20 54.82
N THR A 204 -16.34 0.17 55.65
CA THR A 204 -17.41 -0.72 56.14
C THR A 204 -18.08 -1.72 55.17
N ASN A 205 -17.62 -2.97 55.26
CA ASN A 205 -18.31 -4.19 54.82
C ASN A 205 -19.67 -4.36 55.51
N PRO A 206 -20.68 -4.88 54.80
CA PRO A 206 -21.53 -5.91 55.38
C PRO A 206 -21.55 -7.22 54.57
N LEU A 207 -21.61 -8.28 55.36
CA LEU A 207 -21.66 -9.73 55.11
C LEU A 207 -22.66 -10.18 54.02
N PRO A 208 -22.36 -11.22 53.22
CA PRO A 208 -23.37 -11.86 52.38
C PRO A 208 -24.29 -12.80 53.18
N PRO A 209 -25.61 -12.87 52.90
CA PRO A 209 -26.49 -13.86 53.50
C PRO A 209 -26.30 -15.28 52.89
N PRO A 210 -26.55 -16.35 53.67
CA PRO A 210 -26.25 -17.75 53.32
C PRO A 210 -27.26 -18.38 52.32
N PRO A 211 -26.90 -19.52 51.69
CA PRO A 211 -27.74 -20.19 50.70
C PRO A 211 -28.96 -20.87 51.33
N SER A 212 -30.15 -20.58 50.81
CA SER A 212 -31.37 -21.30 51.17
C SER A 212 -31.42 -22.67 50.51
N THR A 213 -31.27 -23.72 51.31
CA THR A 213 -31.72 -25.08 51.00
C THR A 213 -33.22 -25.15 51.32
N SER A 214 -34.07 -25.49 50.36
CA SER A 214 -35.44 -25.90 50.67
C SER A 214 -35.81 -27.14 49.86
N ASN A 215 -35.79 -28.25 50.60
CA ASN A 215 -36.48 -29.50 50.35
C ASN A 215 -37.95 -29.24 49.99
N ASN A 216 -38.49 -29.94 49.00
CA ASN A 216 -39.91 -30.30 49.04
C ASN A 216 -40.13 -31.74 48.53
N PRO A 217 -40.62 -32.65 49.38
CA PRO A 217 -41.03 -33.98 48.98
C PRO A 217 -42.55 -34.03 48.72
N GLY A 218 -42.94 -34.70 47.63
CA GLY A 218 -44.13 -35.55 47.63
C GLY A 218 -45.42 -35.04 46.98
N LEU A 219 -46.03 -36.01 46.26
CA LEU A 219 -47.47 -36.22 46.05
C LEU A 219 -48.16 -35.35 44.99
N SER A 220 -49.10 -35.79 44.16
CA SER A 220 -49.63 -37.07 43.64
C SER A 220 -50.86 -36.65 42.77
N PHE A 221 -51.33 -37.56 41.90
CA PHE A 221 -52.66 -37.59 41.23
C PHE A 221 -52.90 -36.58 40.09
N ARG A 222 -53.70 -36.83 39.02
CA ARG A 222 -54.37 -37.98 38.36
C ARG A 222 -55.25 -37.34 37.23
N SER A 223 -55.64 -38.13 36.22
CA SER A 223 -56.77 -37.88 35.29
C SER A 223 -56.48 -36.88 34.15
N LEU A 224 -56.82 -37.09 32.88
CA LEU A 224 -57.75 -38.00 32.17
C LEU A 224 -57.08 -38.56 30.92
#